data_AF-H0T3L2-F1
#
_entry.id   AF-H0T3L2-F1
#
_cell.length_a   1.000
_cell.length_b   1.000
_cell.length_c   1.000
_cell.angle_alpha   90.00
_cell.angle_beta   90.00
_cell.angle_gamma   90.00
#
_symmetry.space_group_name_H-M   'P 1'
#
loop_
_entity.id
_entity.type
_entity.pdbx_description
1 polymer ?
#
loop_
_entity_poly.entity_id
_entity_poly.type
_entity_poly.pdbx_seq_one_letter_code
_entity_poly.pdbx_strand_id
1 'polypeptide(L)'
;MPIVIDHWGHFPVSRGLADPGFQTLVSLLRDGAWVKLSGAYRNTVEGPPYADTVSFVRRLHAAAPDRCVWGSDWPHVAHRGHMMNVGELLDLLADWVPDAAARDRVLADNAQRLYGFAAG
;
A
#
# COMPACT_ATOMS: atom_id res chain seq x y z
N MET A 1 1.63 -21.33 2.73
CA MET A 1 0.92 -20.37 1.87
C MET A 1 1.30 -18.95 2.32
N PRO A 2 1.68 -18.03 1.43
CA PRO A 2 1.91 -16.63 1.81
C PRO A 2 0.58 -15.97 2.23
N ILE A 3 0.67 -15.02 3.16
CA ILE A 3 -0.46 -14.15 3.57
C ILE A 3 -0.26 -12.78 2.96
N VAL A 4 -1.31 -12.22 2.37
CA VAL A 4 -1.33 -10.85 1.83
C VAL A 4 -2.37 -10.03 2.58
N ILE A 5 -1.93 -8.95 3.19
CA ILE A 5 -2.79 -8.00 3.89
C ILE A 5 -3.27 -6.97 2.87
N ASP A 6 -4.57 -6.96 2.60
CA ASP A 6 -5.14 -6.04 1.62
C ASP A 6 -5.31 -4.63 2.18
N HIS A 7 -5.13 -3.62 1.33
CA HIS A 7 -5.28 -2.21 1.66
C HIS A 7 -4.64 -1.82 3.00
N TRP A 8 -3.46 -2.40 3.28
CA TRP A 8 -2.72 -2.23 4.54
C TRP A 8 -3.61 -2.33 5.79
N GLY A 9 -4.53 -3.30 5.76
CA GLY A 9 -5.42 -3.65 6.86
C GLY A 9 -6.59 -2.68 7.07
N HIS A 10 -6.89 -1.82 6.08
CA HIS A 10 -7.86 -0.73 6.24
C HIS A 10 -7.56 0.14 7.46
N PHE A 11 -6.27 0.31 7.80
CA PHE A 11 -5.90 0.99 9.01
C PHE A 11 -6.23 2.49 8.89
N PRO A 12 -7.10 3.06 9.75
CA PRO A 12 -7.49 4.45 9.62
C PRO A 12 -6.34 5.36 10.10
N VAL A 13 -5.90 6.29 9.25
CA VAL A 13 -4.75 7.17 9.56
C VAL A 13 -4.98 8.02 10.83
N SER A 14 -6.25 8.28 11.17
CA SER A 14 -6.65 9.02 12.37
C SER A 14 -6.15 8.41 13.69
N ARG A 15 -5.82 7.11 13.70
CA ARG A 15 -5.27 6.43 14.88
C ARG A 15 -3.78 6.67 15.09
N GLY A 16 -3.09 7.20 14.09
CA GLY A 16 -1.68 7.55 14.18
C GLY A 16 -0.72 6.37 14.06
N LEU A 17 0.55 6.67 13.76
CA LEU A 17 1.60 5.67 13.52
C LEU A 17 1.96 4.88 14.79
N ALA A 18 1.75 5.42 15.99
CA ALA A 18 2.11 4.76 17.24
C ALA A 18 1.05 3.76 17.72
N ASP A 19 -0.10 3.67 17.05
CA ASP A 19 -1.19 2.77 17.45
C ASP A 19 -0.70 1.30 17.49
N PRO A 20 -1.02 0.55 18.56
CA PRO A 20 -0.60 -0.85 18.68
C PRO A 20 -1.03 -1.73 17.49
N GLY A 21 -2.19 -1.46 16.89
CA GLY A 21 -2.68 -2.17 15.70
C GLY A 21 -1.81 -1.91 14.48
N PHE A 22 -1.40 -0.65 14.25
CA PHE A 22 -0.47 -0.34 13.16
C PHE A 22 0.93 -0.91 13.40
N GLN A 23 1.43 -0.86 14.64
CA GLN A 23 2.71 -1.50 14.98
C GLN A 23 2.65 -3.03 14.80
N THR A 24 1.50 -3.64 15.05
CA THR A 24 1.27 -5.07 14.79
C THR A 24 1.34 -5.36 13.29
N LEU A 25 0.70 -4.55 12.45
CA LEU A 25 0.80 -4.66 10.99
C LEU A 25 2.26 -4.56 10.50
N VAL A 26 3.02 -3.60 11.03
CA VAL A 26 4.46 -3.47 10.73
C VAL A 26 5.25 -4.70 11.17
N SER A 27 4.94 -5.30 12.33
CA SER A 27 5.57 -6.54 12.79
C SER A 27 5.27 -7.71 11.85
N LEU A 28 4.01 -7.89 11.46
CA LEU A 28 3.60 -8.96 10.55
C LEU A 28 4.37 -8.92 9.22
N LEU A 29 4.63 -7.71 8.70
CA LEU A 29 5.45 -7.53 7.51
C LEU A 29 6.90 -7.98 7.71
N ARG A 30 7.51 -7.63 8.85
CA ARG A 30 8.86 -8.08 9.21
C ARG A 30 8.93 -9.60 9.35
N ASP A 31 7.84 -10.21 9.83
CA ASP A 31 7.72 -11.66 9.99
C ASP A 31 7.37 -12.39 8.68
N GLY A 32 7.24 -11.66 7.57
CA GLY A 32 7.15 -12.23 6.22
C GLY A 32 5.77 -12.17 5.57
N ALA A 33 4.80 -11.50 6.19
CA ALA A 33 3.55 -11.18 5.51
C ALA A 33 3.80 -10.22 4.33
N TRP A 34 2.89 -10.25 3.35
CA TRP A 34 2.85 -9.31 2.24
C TRP A 34 1.79 -8.23 2.50
N VAL A 35 1.93 -7.09 1.85
CA VAL A 35 0.91 -6.03 1.87
C VAL A 35 0.65 -5.49 0.47
N LYS A 36 -0.62 -5.21 0.19
CA LYS A 36 -1.02 -4.43 -0.98
C LYS A 36 -1.08 -2.94 -0.61
N LEU A 37 -0.25 -2.14 -1.27
CA LEU A 37 -0.26 -0.69 -1.20
C LEU A 37 -1.36 -0.20 -2.14
N SER A 38 -2.55 0.00 -1.60
CA SER A 38 -3.77 0.35 -2.34
C SER A 38 -4.80 0.96 -1.40
N GLY A 39 -5.94 1.40 -1.93
CA GLY A 39 -7.08 1.82 -1.10
C GLY A 39 -6.88 3.15 -0.35
N ALA A 40 -6.09 4.07 -0.91
CA ALA A 40 -5.96 5.49 -0.54
C ALA A 40 -7.16 6.09 0.23
N TYR A 41 -8.23 6.20 -0.55
CA TYR A 41 -9.53 6.76 -0.21
C TYR A 41 -10.28 6.05 0.92
N ARG A 42 -9.88 4.84 1.31
CA ARG A 42 -10.54 4.09 2.38
C ARG A 42 -10.03 4.47 3.76
N ASN A 43 -8.79 4.97 3.83
CA ASN A 43 -8.06 5.08 5.08
C ASN A 43 -7.67 6.52 5.45
N THR A 44 -7.66 7.41 4.45
CA THR A 44 -7.45 8.86 4.60
C THR A 44 -8.56 9.52 5.43
N VAL A 45 -8.22 10.62 6.10
CA VAL A 45 -9.19 11.58 6.64
C VAL A 45 -9.19 12.91 5.87
N GLU A 46 -8.12 13.20 5.14
CA GLU A 46 -7.98 14.45 4.36
C GLU A 46 -8.60 14.35 2.96
N GLY A 47 -8.66 13.15 2.37
CA GLY A 47 -9.04 12.97 0.97
C GLY A 47 -7.88 13.22 0.01
N PRO A 48 -8.16 13.36 -1.30
CA PRO A 48 -7.12 13.57 -2.32
C PRO A 48 -6.31 14.86 -2.04
N PRO A 49 -4.97 14.88 -2.20
CA PRO A 49 -4.14 13.84 -2.81
C PRO A 49 -3.64 12.76 -1.82
N TYR A 50 -4.26 12.61 -0.65
CA TYR A 50 -3.96 11.56 0.34
C TYR A 50 -2.60 11.68 1.04
N ALA A 51 -2.15 12.92 1.24
CA ALA A 51 -0.86 13.20 1.87
C ALA A 51 -0.73 12.57 3.27
N ASP A 52 -1.84 12.49 4.02
CA ASP A 52 -1.93 11.85 5.34
C ASP A 52 -1.57 10.35 5.36
N THR A 53 -1.64 9.67 4.22
CA THR A 53 -1.27 8.25 4.10
C THR A 53 0.22 8.00 3.89
N VAL A 54 0.98 9.02 3.46
CA VAL A 54 2.38 8.87 3.00
C VAL A 54 3.28 8.30 4.09
N SER A 55 3.16 8.80 5.32
CA SER A 55 4.00 8.35 6.44
C SER A 55 3.73 6.89 6.83
N PHE A 56 2.47 6.44 6.72
CA PHE A 56 2.07 5.07 7.01
C PHE A 56 2.64 4.11 5.98
N VAL A 57 2.43 4.39 4.69
CA VAL A 57 2.89 3.50 3.63
C VAL A 57 4.41 3.45 3.56
N ARG A 58 5.10 4.59 3.76
CA ARG A 58 6.57 4.60 3.89
C ARG A 58 7.06 3.70 5.02
N ARG A 59 6.36 3.69 6.17
CA ARG A 59 6.72 2.83 7.31
C ARG A 59 6.54 1.34 6.99
N LEU A 60 5.47 0.98 6.26
CA LEU A 60 5.22 -0.39 5.82
C LEU A 60 6.26 -0.84 4.78
N HIS A 61 6.51 -0.02 3.76
CA HIS A 61 7.51 -0.29 2.74
C HIS A 61 8.92 -0.44 3.35
N ALA A 62 9.30 0.43 4.29
CA ALA A 62 10.57 0.31 4.99
C ALA A 62 10.69 -0.97 5.84
N ALA A 63 9.56 -1.54 6.30
CA ALA A 63 9.56 -2.77 7.10
C ALA A 63 9.79 -4.03 6.26
N ALA A 64 9.28 -4.05 5.02
CA ALA A 64 9.42 -5.18 4.10
C ALA A 64 9.36 -4.73 2.63
N PRO A 65 10.41 -4.10 2.08
CA PRO A 65 10.38 -3.51 0.74
C PRO A 65 10.14 -4.55 -0.36
N ASP A 66 10.61 -5.78 -0.16
CA ASP A 66 10.45 -6.91 -1.08
C ASP A 66 9.09 -7.63 -0.96
N ARG A 67 8.21 -7.19 -0.04
CA ARG A 67 6.90 -7.80 0.21
C ARG A 67 5.72 -6.83 0.03
N CYS A 68 5.97 -5.73 -0.66
CA CYS A 68 4.96 -4.73 -1.00
C CYS A 68 4.56 -4.87 -2.47
N VAL A 69 3.26 -4.98 -2.76
CA VAL A 69 2.72 -4.94 -4.14
C VAL A 69 1.73 -3.79 -4.26
N TRP A 70 1.52 -3.25 -5.45
CA TRP A 70 0.54 -2.17 -5.67
C TRP A 70 -0.69 -2.65 -6.46
N GLY A 71 -1.82 -2.00 -6.23
CA GLY A 71 -3.01 -2.16 -7.07
C GLY A 71 -3.94 -0.96 -6.96
N SER A 72 -4.67 -0.65 -8.02
CA SER A 72 -5.59 0.49 -8.05
C SER A 72 -6.82 0.35 -7.14
N ASP A 73 -7.18 -0.89 -6.77
CA ASP A 73 -8.46 -1.22 -6.14
C ASP A 73 -9.68 -0.92 -7.04
N TRP A 74 -9.50 -0.91 -8.37
CA TRP A 74 -10.61 -0.81 -9.33
C TRP A 74 -11.56 -2.02 -9.19
N PRO A 75 -12.90 -1.85 -9.31
CA PRO A 75 -13.66 -0.66 -9.69
C PRO A 75 -14.06 0.26 -8.52
N HIS A 76 -13.27 0.30 -7.46
CA HIS A 76 -13.52 1.14 -6.27
C HIS A 76 -14.87 0.83 -5.62
N VAL A 77 -15.16 -0.47 -5.47
CA VAL A 77 -16.45 -0.94 -4.94
C VAL A 77 -16.74 -0.37 -3.56
N ALA A 78 -18.02 -0.09 -3.32
CA ALA A 78 -18.53 0.51 -2.10
C ALA A 78 -17.96 1.90 -1.76
N HIS A 79 -17.25 2.55 -2.69
CA HIS A 79 -16.88 3.96 -2.57
C HIS A 79 -17.99 4.84 -3.13
N ARG A 80 -18.54 5.73 -2.30
CA ARG A 80 -19.56 6.71 -2.69
C ARG A 80 -18.99 8.09 -2.39
N GLY A 81 -18.44 8.74 -3.41
CA GLY A 81 -17.75 10.02 -3.25
C GLY A 81 -16.97 10.39 -4.50
N HIS A 82 -15.95 11.23 -4.33
CA HIS A 82 -15.02 11.57 -5.38
C HIS A 82 -14.35 10.28 -5.92
N MET A 83 -14.51 10.01 -7.21
CA MET A 83 -13.95 8.83 -7.86
C MET A 83 -12.52 9.12 -8.29
N MET A 84 -11.63 8.19 -8.00
CA MET A 84 -10.20 8.41 -8.15
C MET A 84 -9.76 8.17 -9.57
N ASN A 85 -8.83 8.99 -10.05
CA ASN A 85 -8.12 8.69 -11.28
C ASN A 85 -6.94 7.73 -10.97
N VAL A 86 -6.72 6.72 -11.82
CA VAL A 86 -5.57 5.82 -11.67
C VAL A 86 -4.24 6.57 -11.74
N GLY A 87 -4.16 7.64 -12.55
CA GLY A 87 -3.00 8.54 -12.60
C GLY A 87 -2.69 9.17 -11.25
N GLU A 88 -3.70 9.69 -10.54
CA GLU A 88 -3.52 10.26 -9.19
C GLU A 88 -3.05 9.19 -8.18
N LEU A 89 -3.52 7.95 -8.31
CA LEU A 89 -3.08 6.85 -7.45
C LEU A 89 -1.64 6.41 -7.76
N LEU A 90 -1.19 6.55 -9.01
CA LEU A 90 0.20 6.30 -9.42
C LEU A 90 1.13 7.45 -8.98
N ASP A 91 0.65 8.70 -9.03
CA ASP A 91 1.37 9.85 -8.47
C ASP A 91 1.54 9.68 -6.96
N LEU A 92 0.49 9.27 -6.25
CA LEU A 92 0.57 8.93 -4.83
C LEU A 92 1.57 7.78 -4.55
N LEU A 93 1.65 6.78 -5.42
CA LEU A 93 2.65 5.72 -5.28
C LEU A 93 4.07 6.28 -5.37
N ALA A 94 4.32 7.29 -6.20
CA ALA A 94 5.62 7.97 -6.25
C ALA A 94 5.91 8.73 -4.93
N ASP A 95 4.91 9.26 -4.25
CA ASP A 95 5.08 9.86 -2.92
C ASP A 95 5.32 8.81 -1.82
N TRP A 96 4.63 7.68 -1.88
CA TRP A 96 4.80 6.54 -0.97
C TRP A 96 6.18 5.90 -1.11
N VAL A 97 6.65 5.71 -2.34
CA VAL A 97 7.91 5.04 -2.69
C VAL A 97 8.70 5.95 -3.65
N PRO A 98 9.46 6.93 -3.11
CA PRO A 98 10.13 7.95 -3.92
C PRO A 98 11.30 7.40 -4.74
N ASP A 99 11.95 6.33 -4.26
CA ASP A 99 12.99 5.64 -5.01
C ASP A 99 12.39 4.89 -6.20
N ALA A 100 12.81 5.25 -7.42
CA ALA A 100 12.25 4.70 -8.65
C ALA A 100 12.46 3.19 -8.75
N ALA A 101 13.66 2.69 -8.40
CA ALA A 101 13.95 1.25 -8.46
C ALA A 101 13.10 0.46 -7.45
N ALA A 102 12.87 0.99 -6.24
CA ALA A 102 11.95 0.39 -5.28
C ALA A 102 10.51 0.39 -5.77
N ARG A 103 10.06 1.48 -6.42
CA ARG A 103 8.74 1.56 -7.01
C ARG A 103 8.54 0.55 -8.15
N ASP A 104 9.55 0.36 -8.98
CA ASP A 104 9.54 -0.66 -10.05
C ASP A 104 9.42 -2.06 -9.46
N ARG A 105 10.13 -2.37 -8.37
CA ARG A 105 9.98 -3.64 -7.65
C ARG A 105 8.54 -3.83 -7.13
N VAL A 106 7.94 -2.80 -6.55
CA VAL A 106 6.55 -2.85 -6.05
C VAL A 106 5.55 -3.12 -7.17
N LEU A 107 5.78 -2.57 -8.37
CA LEU A 107 4.91 -2.71 -9.54
C LEU A 107 5.11 -4.02 -10.30
N ALA A 108 6.32 -4.60 -10.28
CA ALA A 108 6.69 -5.76 -11.08
C ALA A 108 7.28 -6.90 -10.23
N ASP A 109 8.56 -6.81 -9.85
CA ASP A 109 9.33 -7.94 -9.27
C ASP A 109 8.67 -8.56 -8.03
N ASN A 110 8.09 -7.73 -7.16
CA ASN A 110 7.40 -8.20 -5.96
C ASN A 110 6.14 -8.98 -6.32
N ALA A 111 5.35 -8.47 -7.27
CA ALA A 111 4.14 -9.14 -7.74
C ALA A 111 4.49 -10.46 -8.45
N GLN A 112 5.56 -10.47 -9.24
CA GLN A 112 6.04 -11.69 -9.90
C GLN A 112 6.42 -12.77 -8.89
N ARG A 113 7.18 -12.41 -7.86
CA ARG A 113 7.57 -13.34 -6.79
C ARG A 113 6.37 -13.85 -5.98
N LEU A 114 5.40 -12.98 -5.70
CA LEU A 114 4.21 -13.33 -4.93
C LEU A 114 3.27 -14.28 -5.69
N TYR A 115 3.00 -13.96 -6.96
CA TYR A 115 1.96 -14.65 -7.74
C TYR A 115 2.51 -15.73 -8.68
N GLY A 116 3.83 -15.79 -8.89
CA GLY A 116 4.49 -16.86 -9.63
C GLY A 116 4.31 -16.82 -11.14
N PHE A 117 4.04 -15.65 -11.74
CA PHE A 117 4.00 -15.52 -13.19
C PHE A 117 5.40 -15.43 -13.81
N ALA A 118 5.53 -15.81 -15.08
CA ALA A 118 6.80 -15.75 -15.80
C ALA A 118 7.29 -14.31 -15.97
N ALA A 119 8.62 -14.12 -16.03
CA ALA A 119 9.19 -12.82 -16.39
C ALA A 119 8.78 -12.49 -17.82
N GLY A 120 8.33 -11.25 -18.05
CA GLY A 120 8.02 -10.72 -19.38
C GLY A 120 9.26 -10.33 -20.16
#